data_AF-A0A3M1FME8-F1
#
_entry.id   AF-A0A3M1FME8-F1
#
_cell.length_a   1.000
_cell.length_b   1.000
_cell.length_c   1.000
_cell.angle_alpha   90.00
_cell.angle_beta   90.00
_cell.angle_gamma   90.00
#
_symmetry.space_group_name_H-M   'P 1'
#
loop_
_entity.id
_entity.type
_entity.pdbx_description
1 polymer ?
#
loop_
_entity_poly.entity_id
_entity_poly.type
_entity_poly.pdbx_seq_one_letter_code
_entity_poly.pdbx_strand_id
1 'polypeptide(L)'
;EEKPLKPITGDLREPRDRERTYLQELIERLNEIFGKEVTDEDKVAFAVHVSEKLRNNAVVMAQVRNNPREEALKADLPQEANKAIVEAMTSHSTLAQKLLSDEFSWEAFLAVLYDMLKKDVAGSLVEEVRR
;
A
#
# COMPACT_ATOMS: atom_id res chain seq x y z
N GLU A 1 -49.43 -23.70 -7.34
CA GLU A 1 -48.81 -22.42 -7.72
C GLU A 1 -47.64 -22.15 -6.78
N GLU A 2 -46.41 -22.27 -7.28
CA GLU A 2 -45.22 -21.90 -6.51
C GLU A 2 -44.96 -20.40 -6.73
N LYS A 3 -44.92 -19.63 -5.64
CA LYS A 3 -44.56 -18.21 -5.71
C LYS A 3 -43.09 -18.10 -6.12
N PRO A 4 -42.73 -17.34 -7.16
CA PRO A 4 -41.35 -17.21 -7.57
C PRO A 4 -40.57 -16.51 -6.46
N LEU A 5 -39.46 -17.13 -6.05
CA LEU A 5 -38.53 -16.55 -5.10
C LEU A 5 -37.98 -15.25 -5.70
N LYS A 6 -38.06 -14.17 -4.93
CA LYS A 6 -37.45 -12.89 -5.32
C LYS A 6 -35.94 -13.09 -5.44
N PRO A 7 -35.27 -12.49 -6.44
CA PRO A 7 -33.82 -12.51 -6.51
C PRO A 7 -33.24 -11.96 -5.21
N ILE A 8 -32.25 -12.65 -4.64
CA ILE A 8 -31.40 -12.08 -3.60
C ILE A 8 -30.53 -11.02 -4.29
N THR A 9 -31.09 -9.84 -4.52
CA THR A 9 -30.29 -8.62 -4.58
C THR A 9 -29.84 -8.32 -3.15
N GLY A 10 -28.92 -9.14 -2.64
CA GLY A 10 -28.12 -8.79 -1.47
C GLY A 10 -27.43 -7.48 -1.82
N ASP A 11 -27.63 -6.47 -0.98
CA ASP A 11 -27.32 -5.09 -1.28
C ASP A 11 -25.81 -4.91 -1.47
N LEU A 12 -25.31 -5.05 -2.71
CA LEU A 12 -23.90 -4.86 -3.07
C LEU A 12 -23.37 -3.45 -2.72
N ARG A 13 -24.26 -2.52 -2.35
CA ARG A 13 -23.89 -1.18 -1.89
C ARG A 13 -23.37 -1.22 -0.44
N GLU A 14 -23.99 -1.98 0.45
CA GLU A 14 -23.57 -2.05 1.86
C GLU A 14 -22.13 -2.57 2.07
N PRO A 15 -21.65 -3.64 1.40
CA PRO A 15 -20.26 -4.07 1.51
C PRO A 15 -19.26 -3.03 0.99
N ARG A 16 -19.58 -2.37 -0.12
CA ARG A 16 -18.73 -1.34 -0.73
C ARG A 16 -18.62 -0.10 0.16
N ASP A 17 -19.71 0.29 0.80
CA ASP A 17 -19.73 1.41 1.71
C ASP A 17 -18.90 1.12 2.97
N ARG A 18 -18.99 -0.10 3.54
CA ARG A 18 -18.17 -0.52 4.69
C ARG A 18 -16.68 -0.53 4.37
N GLU A 19 -16.30 -1.08 3.22
CA GLU A 19 -14.91 -1.09 2.77
C GLU A 19 -14.38 0.33 2.61
N ARG A 20 -15.15 1.21 1.97
CA ARG A 20 -14.79 2.61 1.79
C ARG A 20 -14.61 3.33 3.13
N THR A 21 -15.52 3.14 4.08
CA THR A 21 -15.40 3.72 5.43
C THR A 21 -14.14 3.25 6.12
N TYR A 22 -13.83 1.96 6.06
CA TYR A 22 -12.61 1.42 6.67
C TYR A 22 -11.34 2.01 6.05
N LEU A 23 -11.29 2.15 4.72
CA LEU A 23 -10.16 2.79 4.04
C LEU A 23 -9.99 4.26 4.44
N GLN A 24 -11.10 5.00 4.60
CA GLN A 24 -11.07 6.38 5.08
C GLN A 24 -10.53 6.46 6.51
N GLU A 25 -10.97 5.59 7.42
CA GLU A 25 -10.43 5.54 8.79
C GLU A 25 -8.91 5.27 8.82
N LEU A 26 -8.40 4.43 7.92
CA LEU A 26 -6.96 4.20 7.83
C LEU A 26 -6.20 5.46 7.37
N ILE A 27 -6.74 6.17 6.37
CA ILE A 27 -6.15 7.43 5.89
C ILE A 27 -6.16 8.48 7.01
N GLU A 28 -7.27 8.61 7.73
CA GLU A 28 -7.39 9.53 8.88
C GLU A 28 -6.33 9.22 9.95
N ARG A 29 -6.15 7.94 10.31
CA ARG A 29 -5.11 7.53 11.27
C ARG A 29 -3.70 7.84 10.76
N LEU A 30 -3.43 7.65 9.47
CA LEU A 30 -2.14 8.04 8.88
C LEU A 30 -1.92 9.55 8.97
N ASN A 31 -2.98 10.33 8.72
CA ASN A 31 -2.94 11.80 8.83
C ASN A 31 -2.70 12.27 10.26
N GLU A 32 -3.28 11.60 11.25
CA GLU A 32 -3.01 11.87 12.67
C GLU A 32 -1.55 11.57 13.06
N ILE A 33 -0.98 10.48 12.54
CA ILE A 33 0.40 10.05 12.85
C ILE A 33 1.44 10.99 12.23
N PHE A 34 1.28 11.34 10.94
CA PHE A 34 2.30 12.07 10.18
C PHE A 34 2.06 13.58 10.10
N GLY A 35 0.89 14.06 10.53
CA GLY A 35 0.55 15.48 10.47
C GLY A 35 0.37 16.00 9.04
N LYS A 36 0.64 17.29 8.84
CA LYS A 36 0.34 18.03 7.59
C LYS A 36 1.57 18.34 6.74
N GLU A 37 2.75 17.84 7.11
CA GLU A 37 4.00 18.17 6.42
C GLU A 37 4.14 17.46 5.07
N VAL A 38 3.50 16.31 4.92
CA VAL A 38 3.47 15.49 3.70
C VAL A 38 2.03 15.30 3.22
N THR A 39 1.87 15.01 1.93
CA THR A 39 0.54 14.78 1.32
C THR A 39 -0.06 13.47 1.82
N ASP A 40 -1.39 13.34 1.70
CA ASP A 40 -2.08 12.11 2.09
C ASP A 40 -1.67 10.94 1.18
N GLU A 41 -1.46 11.22 -0.11
CA GLU A 41 -0.93 10.28 -1.10
C GLU A 41 0.45 9.76 -0.71
N ASP A 42 1.37 10.64 -0.27
CA ASP A 42 2.71 10.24 0.16
C ASP A 42 2.67 9.37 1.42
N LYS A 43 1.82 9.71 2.39
CA LYS A 43 1.62 8.91 3.62
C LYS A 43 1.13 7.51 3.27
N VAL A 44 0.13 7.42 2.41
CA VAL A 44 -0.45 6.15 1.95
C VAL A 44 0.60 5.35 1.16
N ALA A 45 1.30 5.97 0.22
CA ALA A 45 2.34 5.32 -0.57
C ALA A 45 3.44 4.73 0.32
N PHE A 46 3.89 5.49 1.32
CA PHE A 46 4.88 5.02 2.29
C PHE A 46 4.36 3.85 3.14
N ALA A 47 3.16 3.97 3.71
CA ALA A 47 2.55 2.90 4.50
C ALA A 47 2.36 1.61 3.70
N VAL A 48 1.92 1.74 2.44
CA VAL A 48 1.79 0.61 1.51
C VAL A 48 3.15 -0.04 1.27
N HIS A 49 4.19 0.74 0.94
CA HIS A 49 5.53 0.20 0.68
C HIS A 49 6.11 -0.55 1.90
N VAL A 50 6.00 0.01 3.10
CA VAL A 50 6.40 -0.69 4.34
C VAL A 50 5.60 -1.98 4.54
N SER A 51 4.29 -1.94 4.30
CA SER A 51 3.43 -3.13 4.43
C SER A 51 3.80 -4.23 3.44
N GLU A 52 4.18 -3.91 2.20
CA GLU A 52 4.64 -4.90 1.21
C GLU A 52 5.94 -5.58 1.64
N LYS A 53 6.89 -4.82 2.19
CA LYS A 53 8.12 -5.39 2.75
C LYS A 53 7.82 -6.38 3.89
N LEU A 54 6.88 -6.04 4.78
CA LEU A 54 6.44 -6.92 5.85
C LEU A 54 5.71 -8.16 5.34
N ARG A 55 4.93 -8.06 4.26
CA ARG A 55 4.24 -9.20 3.64
C ARG A 55 5.20 -10.29 3.16
N ASN A 56 6.42 -9.92 2.78
CA ASN A 56 7.46 -10.87 2.39
C ASN A 56 8.09 -11.62 3.58
N ASN A 57 7.85 -11.17 4.83
CA ASN A 57 8.32 -11.83 6.02
C ASN A 57 7.29 -12.86 6.53
N ALA A 58 7.56 -14.15 6.29
CA ALA A 58 6.66 -15.25 6.66
C ALA A 58 6.38 -15.33 8.17
N VAL A 59 7.35 -14.96 9.03
CA VAL A 59 7.19 -14.98 10.49
C VAL A 59 6.20 -13.90 10.92
N VAL A 60 6.39 -12.66 10.43
CA VAL A 60 5.46 -11.55 10.69
C VAL A 60 4.06 -11.90 10.20
N MET A 61 3.94 -12.43 8.99
CA MET A 61 2.63 -12.80 8.43
C MET A 61 1.97 -13.93 9.21
N ALA A 62 2.72 -14.90 9.74
CA ALA A 62 2.19 -15.93 10.61
C ALA A 62 1.67 -15.33 11.93
N GLN A 63 2.41 -14.41 12.55
CA GLN A 63 1.98 -13.73 13.77
C GLN A 63 0.71 -12.90 13.58
N VAL A 64 0.65 -12.13 12.48
CA VAL A 64 -0.52 -11.30 12.16
C VAL A 64 -1.76 -12.14 11.85
N ARG A 65 -1.60 -13.31 11.23
CA ARG A 65 -2.73 -14.20 10.87
C ARG A 65 -3.25 -15.02 12.05
N ASN A 66 -2.35 -15.44 12.94
CA ASN A 66 -2.68 -16.48 13.93
C ASN A 66 -2.86 -15.93 15.35
N ASN A 67 -2.45 -14.69 15.63
CA ASN A 67 -2.48 -14.14 16.99
C ASN A 67 -3.38 -12.88 17.07
N PRO A 68 -3.93 -12.58 18.25
CA PRO A 68 -4.56 -11.29 18.52
C PRO A 68 -3.62 -10.12 18.23
N ARG A 69 -4.19 -8.98 17.84
CA ARG A 69 -3.44 -7.76 17.51
C ARG A 69 -2.40 -7.37 18.57
N GLU A 70 -2.78 -7.41 19.84
CA GLU A 70 -1.91 -7.01 20.95
C GLU A 70 -0.68 -7.90 21.11
N GLU A 71 -0.78 -9.18 20.74
CA GLU A 71 0.33 -10.12 20.77
C GLU A 71 1.25 -9.93 19.57
N ALA A 72 0.67 -9.77 18.37
CA ALA A 72 1.45 -9.48 17.17
C ALA A 72 2.27 -8.19 17.35
N LEU A 73 1.70 -7.15 17.96
CA LEU A 73 2.38 -5.88 18.25
C LEU A 73 3.46 -5.96 19.35
N LYS A 74 3.61 -7.10 20.04
CA LYS A 74 4.67 -7.34 21.03
C LYS A 74 5.69 -8.37 20.56
N ALA A 75 5.42 -9.07 19.46
CA ALA A 75 6.27 -10.10 18.89
C ALA A 75 7.30 -9.50 17.91
N ASP A 76 7.49 -10.10 16.74
CA ASP A 76 8.52 -9.64 15.78
C ASP A 76 8.06 -8.45 14.94
N LEU A 77 6.76 -8.20 14.82
CA LEU A 77 6.20 -7.14 13.98
C LEU A 77 6.84 -5.76 14.23
N PRO A 78 7.03 -5.26 15.47
CA PRO A 78 7.65 -3.95 15.68
C PRO A 78 9.10 -3.87 15.19
N GLN A 79 9.90 -4.92 15.44
CA GLN A 79 11.29 -4.95 15.00
C GLN A 79 11.39 -5.00 13.48
N GLU A 80 10.60 -5.87 12.85
CA GLU A 80 10.60 -6.03 11.40
C GLU A 80 10.01 -4.80 10.70
N ALA A 81 9.06 -4.09 11.32
CA ALA A 81 8.55 -2.81 10.83
C ALA A 81 9.66 -1.74 10.81
N ASN A 82 10.49 -1.65 11.85
CA ASN A 82 11.63 -0.72 11.87
C ASN A 82 12.62 -1.03 10.74
N LYS A 83 12.93 -2.32 10.51
CA LYS A 83 13.78 -2.72 9.38
C LYS A 83 13.15 -2.36 8.04
N ALA A 84 11.87 -2.66 7.85
CA ALA A 84 11.14 -2.35 6.63
C ALA A 84 11.10 -0.84 6.33
N ILE A 85 10.96 0.00 7.37
CA ILE A 85 11.04 1.46 7.25
C ILE A 85 12.42 1.90 6.76
N VAL A 86 13.50 1.40 7.39
CA VAL A 86 14.88 1.73 6.98
C VAL A 86 15.12 1.29 5.53
N GLU A 87 14.73 0.07 5.17
CA GLU A 87 14.88 -0.42 3.81
C GLU A 87 14.07 0.39 2.79
N ALA A 88 12.85 0.81 3.13
CA ALA A 88 12.02 1.65 2.24
C ALA A 88 12.70 2.99 2.00
N MET A 89 13.20 3.62 3.06
CA MET A 89 13.96 4.87 2.98
C MET A 89 15.24 4.71 2.15
N THR A 90 16.03 3.67 2.40
CA THR A 90 17.26 3.39 1.64
C THR A 90 16.95 3.15 0.17
N SER A 91 15.93 2.33 -0.14
CA SER A 91 15.55 2.03 -1.53
C SER A 91 15.16 3.29 -2.29
N HIS A 92 14.31 4.15 -1.69
CA HIS A 92 13.93 5.43 -2.31
C HIS A 92 15.14 6.36 -2.50
N SER A 93 16.02 6.46 -1.49
CA SER A 93 17.21 7.29 -1.58
C SER A 93 18.15 6.81 -2.70
N THR A 94 18.39 5.50 -2.80
CA THR A 94 19.22 4.90 -3.87
C THR A 94 18.63 5.15 -5.26
N LEU A 95 17.31 4.98 -5.43
CA LEU A 95 16.64 5.25 -6.71
C LEU A 95 16.78 6.73 -7.10
N ALA A 96 16.51 7.64 -6.17
CA ALA A 96 16.65 9.08 -6.41
C ALA A 96 18.09 9.46 -6.74
N GLN A 97 19.07 8.97 -5.98
CA GLN A 97 20.48 9.22 -6.24
C GLN A 97 20.91 8.74 -7.63
N LYS A 98 20.45 7.56 -8.05
CA LYS A 98 20.75 7.04 -9.40
C LYS A 98 20.23 7.98 -10.49
N LEU A 99 18.99 8.43 -10.37
CA LEU A 99 18.39 9.37 -11.31
C LEU A 99 19.12 10.72 -11.33
N LEU A 100 19.61 11.19 -10.18
CA LEU A 100 20.32 12.48 -10.08
C LEU A 100 21.78 12.43 -10.56
N SER A 101 22.40 11.24 -10.59
CA SER A 101 23.83 11.06 -10.88
C SER A 101 24.13 10.52 -12.28
N ASP A 102 23.14 9.98 -12.98
CA ASP A 102 23.29 9.39 -14.31
C ASP A 102 22.25 9.96 -15.29
N GLU A 103 22.71 10.79 -16.22
CA GLU A 103 21.87 11.48 -17.22
C GLU A 103 21.09 10.48 -18.08
N PHE A 104 21.70 9.35 -18.44
CA PHE A 104 21.02 8.31 -19.20
C PHE A 104 19.85 7.70 -18.43
N SER A 105 20.06 7.34 -17.15
CA SER A 105 18.97 6.85 -16.29
C SER A 105 17.84 7.89 -16.14
N TRP A 106 18.18 9.18 -16.04
CA TRP A 106 17.20 10.25 -15.97
C TRP A 106 16.35 10.37 -17.24
N GLU A 107 16.98 10.44 -18.41
CA GLU A 107 16.26 10.53 -19.69
C GLU A 107 15.35 9.33 -19.92
N ALA A 108 15.84 8.12 -19.63
CA ALA A 108 15.05 6.91 -19.73
C ALA A 108 13.85 6.93 -18.76
N PHE A 109 14.05 7.41 -17.53
CA PHE A 109 12.96 7.52 -16.56
C PHE A 109 11.91 8.55 -16.97
N LEU A 110 12.31 9.69 -17.54
CA LEU A 110 11.37 10.69 -18.09
C LEU A 110 10.50 10.10 -19.20
N ALA A 111 11.07 9.30 -20.10
CA ALA A 111 10.29 8.64 -21.15
C ALA A 111 9.24 7.68 -20.56
N VAL A 112 9.60 6.92 -19.52
CA VAL A 112 8.66 6.05 -18.81
C VAL A 112 7.55 6.86 -18.13
N LEU A 113 7.90 7.94 -17.43
CA LEU A 113 6.90 8.81 -16.79
C LEU A 113 5.93 9.43 -17.81
N TYR A 114 6.43 9.86 -18.98
CA TYR A 114 5.58 10.37 -20.05
C TYR A 114 4.55 9.32 -20.49
N ASP A 115 4.99 8.09 -20.74
CA ASP A 115 4.10 7.00 -21.15
C ASP A 115 3.07 6.65 -20.07
N MET A 116 3.49 6.66 -18.80
CA MET A 116 2.61 6.42 -17.65
C MET A 116 1.52 7.48 -17.56
N LEU A 117 1.89 8.76 -17.67
CA LEU A 117 0.95 9.88 -17.63
C LEU A 117 0.04 9.91 -18.87
N LYS A 118 0.57 9.54 -20.04
CA LYS A 118 -0.19 9.56 -21.28
C LYS A 118 -1.28 8.47 -21.33
N LYS A 119 -1.02 7.33 -20.70
CA LYS A 119 -1.91 6.15 -20.72
C LYS A 119 -2.69 5.96 -19.42
N ASP A 120 -2.41 6.74 -18.38
CA ASP A 120 -2.96 6.61 -17.02
C ASP A 120 -2.83 5.18 -16.44
N VAL A 121 -1.63 4.60 -16.58
CA VAL A 121 -1.36 3.18 -16.27
C VAL A 121 -0.68 2.95 -14.92
N ALA A 122 -0.52 3.99 -14.08
CA ALA A 122 0.24 3.89 -12.84
C ALA A 122 -0.27 2.76 -11.92
N GLY A 123 -1.59 2.65 -11.72
CA GLY A 123 -2.20 1.58 -10.94
C GLY A 123 -2.05 0.19 -11.57
N SER A 124 -2.11 0.10 -12.90
CA SER A 124 -1.98 -1.18 -13.62
C SER A 124 -0.55 -1.75 -13.55
N LEU A 125 0.45 -0.87 -13.49
CA LEU A 125 1.85 -1.28 -13.38
C LEU A 125 2.15 -1.95 -12.04
N VAL A 126 1.56 -1.43 -10.95
CA VAL A 126 1.70 -2.02 -9.61
C VAL A 126 1.11 -3.42 -9.56
N GLU A 127 -0.02 -3.64 -10.21
CA GLU A 127 -0.66 -4.97 -10.27
C GLU A 127 0.13 -5.96 -11.13
N GLU A 128 0.76 -5.53 -12.21
CA GLU A 128 1.57 -6.42 -13.06
C GLU A 128 2.83 -6.91 -12.33
N VAL A 129 3.50 -6.06 -11.55
CA VAL A 129 4.69 -6.44 -10.76
C VAL A 129 4.35 -7.46 -9.65
N ARG A 130 3.10 -7.48 -9.18
CA ARG A 130 2.63 -8.37 -8.12
C ARG A 130 2.18 -9.75 -8.61
N ARG A 131 2.07 -9.97 -9.92
CA ARG A 131 1.75 -11.28 -10.50
C ARG A 131 2.91 -12.26 -10.35
#